data_AF-A0A1G8Q9P6-F1
#
_entry.id   AF-A0A1G8Q9P6-F1
#
_cell.length_a   1.000
_cell.length_b   1.000
_cell.length_c   1.000
_cell.angle_alpha   90.00
_cell.angle_beta   90.00
_cell.angle_gamma   90.00
#
_symmetry.space_group_name_H-M   'P 1'
#
loop_
_entity.id
_entity.type
_entity.pdbx_description
1 polymer ?
#
loop_
_entity_poly.entity_id
_entity_poly.type
_entity_poly.pdbx_seq_one_letter_code
_entity_poly.pdbx_strand_id
1 'polypeptide(L)'
;MITKALGSALAATLLPVTPTAPTDLHECASATTRCDGSIAVPLDWDDPSSERISVAFTWIPAKVPDGTVVANLGGPLPALPAVPEIQRIFGPVLERKNLLVMDPRGMGKSSPLLCPGAGLDKPETIAPCARSVGPRGAYFTADQASHDLDAIRRALGLGKVGFYGNSYGTLYAQAYAARYPESLDAIFLDSSVIVNRDGYASWKNHWSRLRQLDLVCGRSAACDALPGSASGTWTRLVDRLRERPDAKVSVFQTLALSQVSEPVFGREVTAAADAYLRGDPAPLHRLARLIPATLPPATDPNFAGYLGFRCGDGTFPFDRLASAAERQAQAEHYHERVRPLAPYQISDIFSGIGSVEPCIDWPTPRHSPPRPTGQALPAVPVLVMAGELDLNSPTEVARSLGAFPNATVVRVPFGPHALTYPASPIGECVRGMLRTFLTTKQVTDRHCTGENYRALGAFPRTVGAVPPSPVRELSVAQRRVLAATFATAADATARRNPNGNLYPRLQNEPGLRGGQVTFGRDITLDEVRFVRDLRVSGTINLTPDGRATATLRAETGGRAHEVTLAWTAFSTRPSLSGTFDGIPFDRSK
;
A
#
# COMPACT_ATOMS: atom_id res chain seq x y z
N MET A 1 -66.56 -31.23 -50.21
CA MET A 1 -65.49 -30.23 -50.07
C MET A 1 -65.00 -30.22 -48.62
N ILE A 2 -63.72 -30.55 -48.47
CA ILE A 2 -62.77 -30.18 -47.40
C ILE A 2 -63.09 -30.62 -45.96
N THR A 3 -62.60 -31.82 -45.66
CA THR A 3 -62.09 -32.29 -44.37
C THR A 3 -60.90 -31.44 -43.90
N LYS A 4 -60.86 -31.01 -42.62
CA LYS A 4 -59.67 -30.47 -41.96
C LYS A 4 -59.23 -31.41 -40.84
N ALA A 5 -58.04 -31.98 -41.03
CA ALA A 5 -57.35 -32.84 -40.09
C ALA A 5 -56.70 -32.04 -38.96
N LEU A 6 -56.78 -32.55 -37.73
CA LEU A 6 -55.96 -32.11 -36.60
C LEU A 6 -54.53 -32.66 -36.79
N GLY A 7 -53.55 -31.77 -36.84
CA GLY A 7 -52.13 -32.12 -36.75
C GLY A 7 -51.63 -31.99 -35.32
N SER A 8 -51.28 -33.11 -34.69
CA SER A 8 -50.57 -33.16 -33.42
C SER A 8 -49.08 -32.84 -33.63
N ALA A 9 -48.59 -31.73 -33.09
CA ALA A 9 -47.16 -31.44 -33.04
C ALA A 9 -46.53 -32.12 -31.82
N LEU A 10 -45.62 -33.07 -32.05
CA LEU A 10 -44.72 -33.59 -31.00
C LEU A 10 -43.75 -32.47 -30.61
N ALA A 11 -43.84 -31.99 -29.37
CA ALA A 11 -42.79 -31.20 -28.75
C ALA A 11 -41.66 -32.16 -28.33
N ALA A 12 -40.53 -32.12 -29.03
CA ALA A 12 -39.31 -32.78 -28.60
C ALA A 12 -38.71 -31.99 -27.42
N THR A 13 -38.84 -32.51 -26.21
CA THR A 13 -38.09 -32.05 -25.04
C THR A 13 -36.61 -32.31 -25.26
N LEU A 14 -35.85 -31.26 -25.61
CA LEU A 14 -34.40 -31.25 -25.51
C LEU A 14 -34.03 -31.24 -24.02
N LEU A 15 -33.53 -32.37 -23.52
CA LEU A 15 -32.90 -32.43 -22.20
C LEU A 15 -31.63 -31.56 -22.22
N PRO A 16 -31.35 -30.79 -21.14
CA PRO A 16 -30.10 -30.07 -21.04
C PRO A 16 -28.95 -31.09 -20.98
N VAL A 17 -28.03 -31.00 -21.94
CA VAL A 17 -26.75 -31.72 -21.90
C VAL A 17 -25.96 -31.11 -20.74
N THR A 18 -25.94 -31.77 -19.59
CA THR A 18 -24.96 -31.50 -18.54
C THR A 18 -23.57 -31.85 -19.10
N PRO A 19 -22.64 -30.90 -19.23
CA PRO A 19 -21.29 -31.22 -19.65
C PRO A 19 -20.66 -32.19 -18.63
N THR A 20 -20.26 -33.37 -19.11
CA THR A 20 -19.51 -34.36 -18.35
C THR A 20 -18.20 -33.73 -17.88
N ALA A 21 -17.93 -33.80 -16.57
CA ALA A 21 -16.65 -33.37 -16.01
C ALA A 21 -15.51 -34.18 -16.66
N PRO A 22 -14.34 -33.57 -16.96
CA PRO A 22 -13.16 -34.32 -17.33
C PRO A 22 -12.87 -35.35 -16.23
N THR A 23 -12.72 -36.62 -16.62
CA THR A 23 -12.55 -37.75 -15.69
C THR A 23 -11.16 -37.81 -15.07
N ASP A 24 -10.18 -37.08 -15.63
CA ASP A 24 -8.79 -37.10 -15.15
C ASP A 24 -8.42 -35.76 -14.50
N LEU A 25 -7.85 -35.84 -13.29
CA LEU A 25 -7.23 -34.70 -12.61
C LEU A 25 -6.01 -34.22 -13.41
N HIS A 26 -5.68 -32.94 -13.27
CA HIS A 26 -4.46 -32.36 -13.82
C HIS A 26 -3.23 -33.05 -13.21
N GLU A 27 -2.14 -33.22 -13.96
CA GLU A 27 -0.91 -33.91 -13.51
C GLU A 27 -0.35 -33.37 -12.18
N CYS A 28 -0.39 -32.04 -12.01
CA CYS A 28 -0.02 -31.36 -10.76
C CYS A 28 -0.79 -31.84 -9.50
N ALA A 29 -1.97 -32.46 -9.65
CA ALA A 29 -2.73 -33.01 -8.52
C ALA A 29 -1.94 -34.12 -7.79
N SER A 30 -1.01 -34.79 -8.49
CA SER A 30 -0.16 -35.85 -7.94
C SER A 30 1.17 -35.35 -7.34
N ALA A 31 1.44 -34.04 -7.42
CA ALA A 31 2.70 -33.49 -6.93
C ALA A 31 2.83 -33.62 -5.40
N THR A 32 4.06 -33.75 -4.92
CA THR A 32 4.38 -33.91 -3.49
C THR A 32 5.18 -32.76 -2.89
N THR A 33 5.67 -31.84 -3.72
CA THR A 33 6.51 -30.70 -3.27
C THR A 33 6.10 -29.39 -3.93
N ARG A 34 6.19 -29.31 -5.26
CA ARG A 34 5.81 -28.15 -6.06
C ARG A 34 5.48 -28.60 -7.47
N CYS A 35 4.43 -28.02 -8.05
CA CYS A 35 4.13 -28.12 -9.47
C CYS A 35 3.81 -26.74 -10.02
N ASP A 36 4.51 -26.34 -11.07
CA ASP A 36 4.17 -25.17 -11.86
C ASP A 36 3.46 -25.66 -13.12
N GLY A 37 2.17 -25.40 -13.23
CA GLY A 37 1.31 -25.93 -14.29
C GLY A 37 0.54 -24.83 -15.02
N SER A 38 -0.23 -25.23 -16.02
CA SER A 38 -1.16 -24.35 -16.71
C SER A 38 -2.38 -25.09 -17.21
N ILE A 39 -3.55 -24.44 -17.20
CA ILE A 39 -4.76 -24.96 -17.84
C ILE A 39 -5.17 -24.09 -19.03
N ALA A 40 -5.74 -24.73 -20.05
CA ALA A 40 -6.42 -24.01 -21.13
C ALA A 40 -7.86 -23.72 -20.70
N VAL A 41 -8.31 -22.47 -20.81
CA VAL A 41 -9.66 -21.98 -20.44
C VAL A 41 -10.23 -21.14 -21.57
N PRO A 42 -11.56 -20.94 -21.66
CA PRO A 42 -12.10 -20.01 -22.64
C PRO A 42 -11.74 -18.56 -22.25
N LEU A 43 -11.51 -17.72 -23.24
CA LEU A 43 -11.34 -16.27 -23.05
C LEU A 43 -12.61 -15.68 -22.45
N ASP A 44 -13.77 -16.09 -22.93
CA ASP A 44 -15.07 -15.72 -22.41
C ASP A 44 -15.72 -16.93 -21.73
N TRP A 45 -15.87 -16.90 -20.42
CA TRP A 45 -16.57 -17.96 -19.69
C TRP A 45 -18.08 -18.01 -19.95
N ASP A 46 -18.68 -16.93 -20.49
CA ASP A 46 -20.08 -16.91 -20.93
C ASP A 46 -20.24 -17.51 -22.34
N ASP A 47 -19.15 -17.60 -23.11
CA ASP A 47 -19.08 -18.30 -24.40
C ASP A 47 -17.93 -19.34 -24.39
N PRO A 48 -18.19 -20.59 -23.97
CA PRO A 48 -17.18 -21.65 -23.92
C PRO A 48 -16.53 -21.98 -25.27
N SER A 49 -17.12 -21.54 -26.40
CA SER A 49 -16.57 -21.72 -27.75
C SER A 49 -15.57 -20.64 -28.16
N SER A 50 -15.42 -19.60 -27.34
CA SER A 50 -14.44 -18.53 -27.53
C SER A 50 -13.00 -19.06 -27.55
N GLU A 51 -12.08 -18.20 -28.01
CA GLU A 51 -10.65 -18.50 -28.07
C GLU A 51 -10.14 -19.07 -26.74
N ARG A 52 -9.29 -20.10 -26.80
CA ARG A 52 -8.68 -20.69 -25.61
C ARG A 52 -7.42 -19.92 -25.22
N ILE A 53 -7.33 -19.55 -23.95
CA ILE A 53 -6.13 -18.95 -23.35
C ILE A 53 -5.52 -19.89 -22.33
N SER A 54 -4.21 -19.78 -22.13
CA SER A 54 -3.49 -20.50 -21.08
C SER A 54 -3.44 -19.67 -19.79
N VAL A 55 -3.75 -20.29 -18.66
CA VAL A 55 -3.62 -19.71 -17.33
C VAL A 55 -2.68 -20.55 -16.49
N ALA A 56 -1.60 -19.93 -16.03
CA ALA A 56 -0.53 -20.54 -15.26
C ALA A 56 -0.79 -20.46 -13.75
N PHE A 57 -0.35 -21.49 -13.03
CA PHE A 57 -0.45 -21.57 -11.58
C PHE A 57 0.76 -22.28 -10.97
N THR A 58 1.00 -22.01 -9.68
CA THR A 58 1.90 -22.77 -8.82
C THR A 58 1.07 -23.45 -7.74
N TRP A 59 1.23 -24.77 -7.64
CA TRP A 59 0.65 -25.64 -6.63
C TRP A 59 1.76 -26.16 -5.71
N ILE A 60 1.64 -25.92 -4.40
CA ILE A 60 2.58 -26.38 -3.38
C ILE A 60 1.78 -27.17 -2.33
N PRO A 61 1.75 -28.50 -2.43
CA PRO A 61 1.04 -29.34 -1.47
C PRO A 61 1.81 -29.46 -0.14
N ALA A 62 1.06 -29.50 0.96
CA ALA A 62 1.57 -29.89 2.25
C ALA A 62 1.67 -31.42 2.33
N LYS A 63 2.59 -31.95 3.16
CA LYS A 63 2.76 -33.41 3.33
C LYS A 63 1.53 -34.07 3.96
N VAL A 64 0.89 -33.38 4.90
CA VAL A 64 -0.32 -33.84 5.59
C VAL A 64 -1.32 -32.68 5.61
N PRO A 65 -2.03 -32.44 4.49
CA PRO A 65 -2.84 -31.25 4.32
C PRO A 65 -4.15 -31.33 5.12
N ASP A 66 -4.52 -30.24 5.77
CA ASP A 66 -5.84 -30.03 6.39
C ASP A 66 -6.60 -28.84 5.75
N GLY A 67 -6.18 -28.44 4.56
CA GLY A 67 -6.87 -27.45 3.73
C GLY A 67 -5.94 -26.83 2.69
N THR A 68 -6.51 -25.97 1.86
CA THR A 68 -5.78 -25.21 0.83
C THR A 68 -6.02 -23.73 1.05
N VAL A 69 -4.99 -22.92 0.83
CA VAL A 69 -5.09 -21.46 0.78
C VAL A 69 -4.71 -20.98 -0.61
N VAL A 70 -5.60 -20.19 -1.22
CA VAL A 70 -5.31 -19.39 -2.40
C VAL A 70 -4.73 -18.06 -1.94
N ALA A 71 -3.67 -17.59 -2.61
CA ALA A 71 -3.06 -16.31 -2.29
C ALA A 71 -2.89 -15.42 -3.53
N ASN A 72 -3.23 -14.14 -3.38
CA ASN A 72 -2.94 -13.10 -4.36
C ASN A 72 -2.50 -11.82 -3.65
N LEU A 73 -1.30 -11.34 -3.98
CA LEU A 73 -0.72 -10.15 -3.33
C LEU A 73 -1.21 -8.82 -3.93
N GLY A 74 -2.11 -8.85 -4.90
CA GLY A 74 -2.67 -7.66 -5.52
C GLY A 74 -1.80 -7.09 -6.64
N GLY A 75 -1.68 -5.76 -6.66
CA GLY A 75 -1.26 -4.99 -7.83
C GLY A 75 -2.44 -4.25 -8.47
N PRO A 76 -3.14 -4.80 -9.49
CA PRO A 76 -3.01 -6.16 -10.05
C PRO A 76 -1.67 -6.42 -10.75
N LEU A 77 -1.02 -7.54 -10.45
CA LEU A 77 0.27 -7.93 -11.00
C LEU A 77 0.33 -9.47 -11.18
N PRO A 78 1.32 -10.00 -11.92
CA PRO A 78 1.66 -11.42 -11.87
C PRO A 78 1.86 -11.89 -10.43
N ALA A 79 1.23 -13.01 -10.06
CA ALA A 79 1.25 -13.54 -8.70
C ALA A 79 2.34 -14.61 -8.51
N LEU A 80 2.72 -15.34 -9.56
CA LEU A 80 3.72 -16.41 -9.46
C LEU A 80 5.11 -15.91 -9.03
N PRO A 81 5.62 -14.76 -9.50
CA PRO A 81 6.88 -14.20 -8.98
C PRO A 81 6.87 -13.92 -7.48
N ALA A 82 5.69 -13.72 -6.89
CA ALA A 82 5.53 -13.43 -5.48
C ALA A 82 5.45 -14.68 -4.57
N VAL A 83 5.51 -15.90 -5.12
CA VAL A 83 5.45 -17.14 -4.33
C VAL A 83 6.44 -17.17 -3.15
N PRO A 84 7.73 -16.78 -3.29
CA PRO A 84 8.65 -16.77 -2.15
C PRO A 84 8.20 -15.84 -1.01
N GLU A 85 7.63 -14.68 -1.36
CA GLU A 85 7.11 -13.71 -0.39
C GLU A 85 5.83 -14.22 0.28
N ILE A 86 4.94 -14.87 -0.48
CA ILE A 86 3.75 -15.55 0.03
C ILE A 86 4.14 -16.65 1.03
N GLN A 87 5.16 -17.46 0.71
CA GLN A 87 5.68 -18.48 1.61
C GLN A 87 6.23 -17.87 2.91
N ARG A 88 6.94 -16.73 2.83
CA ARG A 88 7.42 -15.99 4.02
C ARG A 88 6.26 -15.47 4.88
N ILE A 89 5.20 -14.96 4.25
CA ILE A 89 4.00 -14.46 4.93
C ILE A 89 3.32 -15.58 5.73
N PHE A 90 3.03 -16.71 5.08
CA PHE A 90 2.35 -17.84 5.74
C PHE A 90 3.25 -18.61 6.71
N GLY A 91 4.55 -18.75 6.41
CA GLY A 91 5.51 -19.43 7.25
C GLY A 91 5.04 -20.87 7.60
N PRO A 92 5.07 -21.27 8.89
CA PRO A 92 4.77 -22.64 9.31
C PRO A 92 3.38 -23.17 8.93
N VAL A 93 2.41 -22.30 8.61
CA VAL A 93 1.07 -22.74 8.20
C VAL A 93 1.12 -23.60 6.93
N LEU A 94 2.11 -23.40 6.06
CA LEU A 94 2.26 -24.20 4.84
C LEU A 94 2.75 -25.64 5.08
N GLU A 95 3.11 -26.01 6.32
CA GLU A 95 3.35 -27.40 6.69
C GLU A 95 2.04 -28.23 6.71
N ARG A 96 0.90 -27.55 6.84
CA ARG A 96 -0.43 -28.13 7.02
C ARG A 96 -1.44 -27.65 5.97
N LYS A 97 -1.20 -26.49 5.35
CA LYS A 97 -2.03 -25.96 4.27
C LYS A 97 -1.31 -26.08 2.95
N ASN A 98 -2.01 -26.59 1.94
CA ASN A 98 -1.55 -26.43 0.58
C ASN A 98 -1.62 -24.96 0.16
N LEU A 99 -0.74 -24.55 -0.75
CA LEU A 99 -0.75 -23.22 -1.35
C LEU A 99 -1.05 -23.31 -2.84
N LEU A 100 -2.03 -22.53 -3.29
CA LEU A 100 -2.35 -22.32 -4.70
C LEU A 100 -2.17 -20.83 -5.04
N VAL A 101 -1.35 -20.54 -6.05
CA VAL A 101 -1.15 -19.19 -6.58
C VAL A 101 -1.37 -19.24 -8.08
N MET A 102 -2.13 -18.28 -8.61
CA MET A 102 -2.47 -18.20 -10.04
C MET A 102 -2.04 -16.84 -10.58
N ASP A 103 -1.29 -16.84 -11.69
CA ASP A 103 -1.11 -15.62 -12.47
C ASP A 103 -2.47 -15.25 -13.07
N PRO A 104 -3.02 -14.06 -12.82
CA PRO A 104 -4.25 -13.65 -13.47
C PRO A 104 -4.06 -13.64 -14.99
N ARG A 105 -5.08 -14.08 -15.74
CA ARG A 105 -5.13 -13.96 -17.22
C ARG A 105 -4.64 -12.60 -17.69
N GLY A 106 -3.87 -12.53 -18.77
CA GLY A 106 -3.35 -11.27 -19.31
C GLY A 106 -2.10 -10.75 -18.61
N MET A 107 -1.56 -11.47 -17.62
CA MET A 107 -0.34 -11.12 -16.90
C MET A 107 0.57 -12.33 -16.69
N GLY A 108 1.87 -12.07 -16.52
CA GLY A 108 2.87 -13.08 -16.17
C GLY A 108 2.95 -14.18 -17.21
N LYS A 109 2.80 -15.43 -16.75
CA LYS A 109 2.79 -16.62 -17.62
C LYS A 109 1.38 -16.95 -18.16
N SER A 110 0.35 -16.21 -17.77
CA SER A 110 -1.04 -16.47 -18.15
C SER A 110 -1.47 -15.64 -19.36
N SER A 111 -1.04 -16.03 -20.55
CA SER A 111 -1.41 -15.37 -21.82
C SER A 111 -1.31 -13.83 -21.75
N PRO A 112 -0.11 -13.29 -21.49
CA PRO A 112 0.06 -11.88 -21.15
C PRO A 112 -0.41 -10.95 -22.26
N LEU A 113 -1.09 -9.86 -21.87
CA LEU A 113 -1.33 -8.74 -22.78
C LEU A 113 -0.02 -7.96 -22.93
N LEU A 114 0.53 -7.94 -24.15
CA LEU A 114 1.82 -7.31 -24.43
C LEU A 114 1.65 -6.12 -25.36
N CYS A 115 2.30 -5.02 -25.01
CA CYS A 115 2.45 -3.83 -25.86
C CYS A 115 3.93 -3.42 -25.91
N PRO A 116 4.76 -4.14 -26.69
CA PRO A 116 6.21 -3.96 -26.69
C PRO A 116 6.62 -2.55 -27.09
N GLY A 117 7.61 -1.97 -26.38
CA GLY A 117 8.22 -0.68 -26.74
C GLY A 117 7.43 0.57 -26.37
N ALA A 118 6.23 0.43 -25.79
CA ALA A 118 5.42 1.53 -25.31
C ALA A 118 5.58 1.70 -23.79
N GLY A 119 6.07 2.86 -23.33
CA GLY A 119 5.83 3.28 -21.96
C GLY A 119 4.35 3.58 -21.83
N LEU A 120 3.57 2.77 -21.12
CA LEU A 120 2.11 2.91 -21.02
C LEU A 120 1.68 3.93 -19.96
N ASP A 121 2.44 5.01 -19.84
CA ASP A 121 2.23 6.08 -18.87
C ASP A 121 1.46 7.30 -19.44
N LYS A 122 1.10 7.27 -20.73
CA LYS A 122 0.46 8.41 -21.42
C LYS A 122 -0.63 7.98 -22.42
N PRO A 123 -1.64 8.83 -22.68
CA PRO A 123 -2.67 8.59 -23.70
C PRO A 123 -2.12 8.13 -25.06
N GLU A 124 -1.04 8.76 -25.54
CA GLU A 124 -0.48 8.51 -26.87
C GLU A 124 0.08 7.10 -27.03
N THR A 125 0.39 6.42 -25.92
CA THR A 125 0.89 5.04 -25.90
C THR A 125 -0.18 4.03 -25.46
N ILE A 126 -1.12 4.44 -24.59
CA ILE A 126 -2.24 3.62 -24.12
C ILE A 126 -3.22 3.31 -25.26
N ALA A 127 -3.69 4.32 -26.00
CA ALA A 127 -4.72 4.12 -27.02
C ALA A 127 -4.27 3.19 -28.17
N PRO A 128 -3.04 3.30 -28.73
CA PRO A 128 -2.55 2.32 -29.70
C PRO A 128 -2.42 0.90 -29.13
N CYS A 129 -1.96 0.77 -27.89
CA CYS A 129 -1.88 -0.52 -27.20
C CYS A 129 -3.27 -1.16 -27.05
N ALA A 130 -4.27 -0.39 -26.59
CA ALA A 130 -5.65 -0.86 -26.48
C ALA A 130 -6.21 -1.32 -27.84
N ARG A 131 -5.95 -0.59 -28.94
CA ARG A 131 -6.34 -1.00 -30.29
C ARG A 131 -5.63 -2.29 -30.74
N SER A 132 -4.35 -2.45 -30.40
CA SER A 132 -3.57 -3.64 -30.69
C SER A 132 -4.09 -4.88 -29.93
N VAL A 133 -4.48 -4.70 -28.67
CA VAL A 133 -5.12 -5.76 -27.88
C VAL A 133 -6.49 -6.09 -28.48
N GLY A 134 -7.27 -5.09 -28.86
CA GLY A 134 -8.58 -5.27 -29.46
C GLY A 134 -9.65 -5.77 -28.47
N PRO A 135 -10.78 -6.31 -28.96
CA PRO A 135 -11.96 -6.65 -28.14
C PRO A 135 -11.68 -7.61 -26.98
N ARG A 136 -10.66 -8.48 -27.13
CA ARG A 136 -10.26 -9.43 -26.08
C ARG A 136 -9.89 -8.73 -24.76
N GLY A 137 -9.42 -7.48 -24.82
CA GLY A 137 -9.03 -6.68 -23.64
C GLY A 137 -10.13 -6.58 -22.58
N ALA A 138 -11.40 -6.69 -22.98
CA ALA A 138 -12.54 -6.67 -22.07
C ALA A 138 -12.59 -7.89 -21.12
N TYR A 139 -11.92 -9.00 -21.43
CA TYR A 139 -12.00 -10.27 -20.71
C TYR A 139 -10.88 -10.52 -19.69
N PHE A 140 -10.03 -9.52 -19.46
CA PHE A 140 -8.92 -9.57 -18.51
C PHE A 140 -9.29 -8.84 -17.22
N THR A 141 -10.25 -9.41 -16.49
CA THR A 141 -10.96 -8.79 -15.36
C THR A 141 -11.19 -9.79 -14.23
N ALA A 142 -11.47 -9.31 -13.01
CA ALA A 142 -11.56 -10.15 -11.81
C ALA A 142 -12.64 -11.23 -11.89
N ASP A 143 -13.75 -10.94 -12.57
CA ASP A 143 -14.84 -11.90 -12.77
C ASP A 143 -14.39 -13.12 -13.57
N GLN A 144 -13.79 -12.90 -14.74
CA GLN A 144 -13.31 -13.94 -15.63
C GLN A 144 -12.14 -14.71 -15.01
N ALA A 145 -11.23 -14.00 -14.34
CA ALA A 145 -10.15 -14.63 -13.57
C ALA A 145 -10.69 -15.53 -12.43
N SER A 146 -11.83 -15.19 -11.83
CA SER A 146 -12.42 -16.02 -10.76
C SER A 146 -12.85 -17.39 -11.30
N HIS A 147 -13.33 -17.46 -12.54
CA HIS A 147 -13.64 -18.74 -13.18
C HIS A 147 -12.38 -19.56 -13.48
N ASP A 148 -11.26 -18.92 -13.84
CA ASP A 148 -9.98 -19.60 -14.04
C ASP A 148 -9.49 -20.27 -12.76
N LEU A 149 -9.55 -19.53 -11.64
CA LEU A 149 -9.13 -20.07 -10.35
C LEU A 149 -10.00 -21.24 -9.91
N ASP A 150 -11.31 -21.17 -10.14
CA ASP A 150 -12.19 -22.30 -9.82
C ASP A 150 -11.95 -23.50 -10.75
N ALA A 151 -11.63 -23.25 -12.03
CA ALA A 151 -11.26 -24.31 -12.96
C ALA A 151 -9.96 -25.00 -12.52
N ILE A 152 -8.94 -24.26 -12.07
CA ILE A 152 -7.71 -24.83 -11.50
C ILE A 152 -8.02 -25.62 -10.23
N ARG A 153 -8.84 -25.06 -9.32
CA ARG A 153 -9.25 -25.73 -8.08
C ARG A 153 -9.88 -27.09 -8.37
N ARG A 154 -10.82 -27.14 -9.33
CA ARG A 154 -11.47 -28.40 -9.76
C ARG A 154 -10.51 -29.35 -10.47
N ALA A 155 -9.65 -28.85 -11.34
CA ALA A 155 -8.67 -29.67 -12.06
C ALA A 155 -7.65 -30.32 -11.12
N LEU A 156 -7.34 -29.67 -9.99
CA LEU A 156 -6.49 -30.22 -8.92
C LEU A 156 -7.26 -31.08 -7.92
N GLY A 157 -8.58 -31.28 -8.09
CA GLY A 157 -9.41 -32.09 -7.19
C GLY A 157 -9.62 -31.47 -5.81
N LEU A 158 -9.50 -30.15 -5.69
CA LEU A 158 -9.54 -29.46 -4.41
C LEU A 158 -10.97 -29.16 -3.96
N GLY A 159 -11.25 -29.34 -2.67
CA GLY A 159 -12.50 -28.94 -2.02
C GLY A 159 -12.58 -27.43 -1.79
N LYS A 160 -13.06 -27.03 -0.60
CA LYS A 160 -13.10 -25.62 -0.18
C LYS A 160 -11.69 -25.07 0.05
N VAL A 161 -11.50 -23.79 -0.25
CA VAL A 161 -10.23 -23.08 -0.06
C VAL A 161 -10.39 -21.90 0.89
N GLY A 162 -9.34 -21.60 1.66
CA GLY A 162 -9.16 -20.27 2.24
C GLY A 162 -8.67 -19.31 1.16
N PHE A 163 -9.05 -18.04 1.23
CA PHE A 163 -8.56 -17.02 0.30
C PHE A 163 -7.85 -15.91 1.07
N TYR A 164 -6.57 -15.74 0.81
CA TYR A 164 -5.78 -14.59 1.26
C TYR A 164 -5.60 -13.59 0.09
N GLY A 165 -6.11 -12.38 0.28
CA GLY A 165 -5.94 -11.27 -0.65
C GLY A 165 -5.25 -10.10 0.03
N ASN A 166 -4.26 -9.51 -0.64
CA ASN A 166 -3.68 -8.22 -0.26
C ASN A 166 -3.99 -7.18 -1.34
N SER A 167 -4.32 -5.95 -0.94
CA SER A 167 -4.56 -4.85 -1.88
C SER A 167 -5.59 -5.23 -2.96
N TYR A 168 -5.29 -5.11 -4.26
CA TYR A 168 -6.16 -5.62 -5.34
C TYR A 168 -6.60 -7.09 -5.15
N GLY A 169 -5.76 -7.95 -4.55
CA GLY A 169 -6.11 -9.33 -4.24
C GLY A 169 -7.34 -9.45 -3.32
N THR A 170 -7.67 -8.41 -2.56
CA THR A 170 -8.92 -8.34 -1.78
C THR A 170 -10.15 -8.10 -2.64
N LEU A 171 -10.03 -7.35 -3.75
CA LEU A 171 -11.08 -7.24 -4.75
C LEU A 171 -11.28 -8.58 -5.44
N TYR A 172 -10.18 -9.26 -5.76
CA TYR A 172 -10.22 -10.56 -6.38
C TYR A 172 -10.86 -11.63 -5.47
N ALA A 173 -10.50 -11.66 -4.19
CA ALA A 173 -11.14 -12.52 -3.19
C ALA A 173 -12.64 -12.26 -3.09
N GLN A 174 -13.05 -10.99 -3.14
CA GLN A 174 -14.46 -10.60 -3.16
C GLN A 174 -15.18 -11.06 -4.44
N ALA A 175 -14.52 -10.97 -5.60
CA ALA A 175 -15.07 -11.43 -6.87
C ALA A 175 -15.25 -12.96 -6.91
N TYR A 176 -14.28 -13.69 -6.36
CA TYR A 176 -14.36 -15.13 -6.20
C TYR A 176 -15.47 -15.51 -5.21
N ALA A 177 -15.58 -14.81 -4.09
CA ALA A 177 -16.61 -15.05 -3.08
C ALA A 177 -18.04 -14.81 -3.60
N ALA A 178 -18.23 -13.83 -4.48
CA ALA A 178 -19.51 -13.61 -5.12
C ALA A 178 -19.88 -14.79 -6.03
N ARG A 179 -18.94 -15.30 -6.83
CA ARG A 179 -19.21 -16.34 -7.85
C ARG A 179 -19.21 -17.77 -7.31
N TYR A 180 -18.36 -18.04 -6.33
CA TYR A 180 -18.10 -19.38 -5.79
C TYR A 180 -18.19 -19.40 -4.25
N PRO A 181 -19.32 -18.96 -3.66
CA PRO A 181 -19.46 -18.89 -2.20
C PRO A 181 -19.28 -20.25 -1.52
N GLU A 182 -19.71 -21.34 -2.18
CA GLU A 182 -19.60 -22.71 -1.68
C GLU A 182 -18.18 -23.28 -1.74
N SER A 183 -17.30 -22.67 -2.53
CA SER A 183 -15.89 -23.08 -2.67
C SER A 183 -14.99 -22.48 -1.59
N LEU A 184 -15.53 -21.67 -0.67
CA LEU A 184 -14.75 -20.96 0.35
C LEU A 184 -14.94 -21.55 1.75
N ASP A 185 -13.84 -21.57 2.50
CA ASP A 185 -13.78 -21.96 3.91
C ASP A 185 -13.47 -20.76 4.83
N ALA A 186 -12.64 -19.82 4.38
CA ALA A 186 -12.37 -18.58 5.10
C ALA A 186 -11.78 -17.52 4.15
N ILE A 187 -11.86 -16.24 4.53
CA ILE A 187 -11.29 -15.14 3.75
C ILE A 187 -10.44 -14.25 4.66
N PHE A 188 -9.22 -13.93 4.25
CA PHE A 188 -8.37 -12.93 4.88
C PHE A 188 -8.08 -11.81 3.89
N LEU A 189 -8.45 -10.58 4.26
CA LEU A 189 -8.30 -9.39 3.42
C LEU A 189 -7.34 -8.40 4.09
N ASP A 190 -6.15 -8.24 3.53
CA ASP A 190 -5.18 -7.22 3.96
C ASP A 190 -5.30 -5.98 3.08
N SER A 191 -5.58 -4.82 3.70
CA SER A 191 -5.61 -3.52 3.01
C SER A 191 -6.68 -3.48 1.91
N SER A 192 -7.92 -3.72 2.33
CA SER A 192 -9.04 -4.03 1.43
C SER A 192 -9.42 -2.90 0.48
N VAL A 193 -9.62 -3.25 -0.78
CA VAL A 193 -10.23 -2.39 -1.80
C VAL A 193 -11.71 -2.22 -1.49
N ILE A 194 -12.14 -0.97 -1.48
CA ILE A 194 -13.55 -0.58 -1.33
C ILE A 194 -14.27 -0.87 -2.64
N VAL A 195 -15.42 -1.52 -2.54
CA VAL A 195 -16.30 -1.78 -3.68
C VAL A 195 -17.62 -1.05 -3.45
N ASN A 196 -18.02 -0.28 -4.45
CA ASN A 196 -19.22 0.56 -4.40
C ASN A 196 -20.50 -0.29 -4.48
N ARG A 197 -21.65 0.40 -4.36
CA ARG A 197 -22.97 -0.22 -4.45
C ARG A 197 -23.28 -0.82 -5.82
N ASP A 198 -22.65 -0.30 -6.87
CA ASP A 198 -22.72 -0.80 -8.25
C ASP A 198 -21.87 -2.06 -8.47
N GLY A 199 -21.14 -2.52 -7.45
CA GLY A 199 -20.32 -3.72 -7.51
C GLY A 199 -18.90 -3.51 -8.03
N TYR A 200 -18.55 -2.29 -8.46
CA TYR A 200 -17.24 -1.94 -8.99
C TYR A 200 -16.30 -1.37 -7.94
N ALA A 201 -14.99 -1.53 -8.17
CA ALA A 201 -13.96 -1.00 -7.30
C ALA A 201 -13.95 0.54 -7.32
N SER A 202 -13.86 1.12 -6.12
CA SER A 202 -13.69 2.54 -5.93
C SER A 202 -12.20 2.89 -5.97
N TRP A 203 -11.71 3.28 -7.15
CA TRP A 203 -10.35 3.79 -7.34
C TRP A 203 -10.14 5.24 -6.91
N LYS A 204 -11.04 5.79 -6.07
CA LYS A 204 -10.97 7.17 -5.55
C LYS A 204 -9.52 7.63 -5.44
N ASN A 205 -9.18 8.73 -6.11
CA ASN A 205 -7.80 9.17 -6.29
C ASN A 205 -7.23 9.61 -4.92
N HIS A 206 -6.60 8.68 -4.23
CA HIS A 206 -6.25 8.77 -2.80
C HIS A 206 -4.88 9.39 -2.55
N TRP A 207 -4.27 10.00 -3.56
CA TRP A 207 -2.90 10.49 -3.44
C TRP A 207 -2.77 11.73 -2.55
N SER A 208 -3.80 12.58 -2.48
CA SER A 208 -3.74 13.80 -1.68
C SER A 208 -4.18 13.61 -0.23
N ARG A 209 -4.06 12.42 0.38
CA ARG A 209 -4.64 12.10 1.72
C ARG A 209 -3.98 12.83 2.90
N LEU A 210 -4.06 14.15 2.88
CA LEU A 210 -3.56 15.08 3.88
C LEU A 210 -4.16 14.82 5.25
N ARG A 211 -5.32 14.16 5.34
CA ARG A 211 -5.87 13.66 6.62
C ARG A 211 -4.88 12.76 7.37
N GLN A 212 -4.03 12.01 6.68
CA GLN A 212 -3.00 11.20 7.34
C GLN A 212 -1.98 12.09 8.07
N LEU A 213 -1.68 13.28 7.54
CA LEU A 213 -0.87 14.28 8.25
C LEU A 213 -1.55 14.70 9.56
N ASP A 214 -2.87 14.91 9.52
CA ASP A 214 -3.64 15.26 10.72
C ASP A 214 -3.68 14.11 11.74
N LEU A 215 -3.80 12.85 11.29
CA LEU A 215 -3.77 11.67 12.15
C LEU A 215 -2.41 11.53 12.86
N VAL A 216 -1.32 11.75 12.13
CA VAL A 216 0.05 11.72 12.66
C VAL A 216 0.27 12.84 13.67
N CYS A 217 -0.18 14.06 13.34
CA CYS A 217 -0.03 15.20 14.25
C CYS A 217 -0.93 15.08 15.49
N GLY A 218 -2.16 14.57 15.35
CA GLY A 218 -3.07 14.35 16.48
C GLY A 218 -2.55 13.36 17.53
N ARG A 219 -1.50 12.58 17.21
CA ARG A 219 -0.81 11.70 18.17
C ARG A 219 0.52 12.24 18.69
N SER A 220 0.95 13.40 18.22
CA SER A 220 2.25 13.99 18.55
C SER A 220 2.03 15.33 19.23
N ALA A 221 2.15 15.39 20.57
CA ALA A 221 1.97 16.64 21.33
C ALA A 221 2.87 17.80 20.85
N ALA A 222 4.00 17.50 20.19
CA ALA A 222 4.83 18.52 19.57
C ALA A 222 4.09 19.29 18.46
N CYS A 223 3.16 18.66 17.74
CA CYS A 223 2.35 19.34 16.71
C CYS A 223 1.42 20.41 17.29
N ASP A 224 1.17 20.47 18.60
CA ASP A 224 0.37 21.55 19.22
C ASP A 224 1.01 22.93 19.01
N ALA A 225 2.32 22.97 18.73
CA ALA A 225 3.05 24.19 18.39
C ALA A 225 2.87 24.63 16.92
N LEU A 226 2.31 23.78 16.05
CA LEU A 226 2.09 24.08 14.64
C LEU A 226 0.75 24.83 14.45
N PRO A 227 0.69 25.80 13.52
CA PRO A 227 -0.53 26.57 13.30
C PRO A 227 -1.57 25.80 12.47
N GLY A 228 -2.79 25.68 13.01
CA GLY A 228 -3.93 25.06 12.32
C GLY A 228 -3.77 23.55 12.11
N SER A 229 -4.50 22.98 11.13
CA SER A 229 -4.36 21.55 10.80
C SER A 229 -3.10 21.28 9.97
N ALA A 230 -2.55 20.07 10.09
CA ALA A 230 -1.40 19.63 9.31
C ALA A 230 -1.74 19.60 7.82
N SER A 231 -2.94 19.13 7.49
CA SER A 231 -3.48 19.16 6.12
C SER A 231 -3.63 20.57 5.56
N GLY A 232 -4.07 21.54 6.38
CA GLY A 232 -4.20 22.94 5.98
C GLY A 232 -2.84 23.58 5.73
N THR A 233 -1.84 23.27 6.58
CA THR A 233 -0.45 23.71 6.38
C THR A 233 0.15 23.14 5.08
N TRP A 234 -0.08 21.86 4.81
CA TRP A 234 0.39 21.24 3.58
C TRP A 234 -0.29 21.80 2.33
N THR A 235 -1.60 22.10 2.42
CA THR A 235 -2.35 22.77 1.35
C THR A 235 -1.71 24.12 1.00
N ARG A 236 -1.45 24.96 2.02
CA ARG A 236 -0.77 26.25 1.82
C ARG A 236 0.64 26.09 1.23
N LEU A 237 1.36 25.03 1.58
CA LEU A 237 2.67 24.75 0.97
C LEU A 237 2.53 24.47 -0.53
N VAL A 238 1.57 23.63 -0.93
CA VAL A 238 1.34 23.31 -2.34
C VAL A 238 0.94 24.57 -3.12
N ASP A 239 0.00 25.36 -2.59
CA ASP A 239 -0.41 26.63 -3.20
C ASP A 239 0.79 27.59 -3.34
N ARG A 240 1.61 27.69 -2.29
CA ARG A 240 2.82 28.52 -2.29
C ARG A 240 3.81 28.11 -3.38
N LEU A 241 4.05 26.81 -3.56
CA LEU A 241 4.96 26.29 -4.59
C LEU A 241 4.44 26.52 -6.01
N ARG A 242 3.11 26.55 -6.21
CA ARG A 242 2.53 26.94 -7.50
C ARG A 242 2.69 28.43 -7.78
N GLU A 243 2.40 29.27 -6.80
CA GLU A 243 2.53 30.72 -6.94
C GLU A 243 3.98 31.16 -7.14
N ARG A 244 4.91 30.50 -6.43
CA ARG A 244 6.35 30.77 -6.51
C ARG A 244 7.14 29.47 -6.58
N PRO A 245 7.41 28.97 -7.80
CA PRO A 245 8.19 27.75 -8.00
C PRO A 245 9.55 27.78 -7.31
N ASP A 246 9.93 26.64 -6.72
CA ASP A 246 11.22 26.42 -6.09
C ASP A 246 12.01 25.38 -6.90
N ALA A 247 13.21 25.74 -7.34
CA ALA A 247 14.05 24.85 -8.15
C ALA A 247 14.47 23.56 -7.42
N LYS A 248 14.34 23.50 -6.08
CA LYS A 248 14.75 22.34 -5.27
C LYS A 248 13.58 21.49 -4.78
N VAL A 249 12.33 21.92 -4.99
CA VAL A 249 11.13 21.19 -4.56
C VAL A 249 10.02 21.38 -5.58
N SER A 250 9.57 20.29 -6.21
CA SER A 250 8.42 20.31 -7.10
C SER A 250 7.11 19.97 -6.36
N VAL A 251 5.98 20.38 -6.94
CA VAL A 251 4.64 19.98 -6.44
C VAL A 251 4.51 18.45 -6.41
N PHE A 252 5.02 17.75 -7.44
CA PHE A 252 5.06 16.29 -7.47
C PHE A 252 5.80 15.68 -6.27
N GLN A 253 6.97 16.22 -5.91
CA GLN A 253 7.71 15.72 -4.75
C GLN A 253 6.91 15.89 -3.45
N THR A 254 6.09 16.94 -3.31
CA THR A 254 5.21 17.07 -2.14
C THR A 254 4.14 15.97 -2.10
N LEU A 255 3.69 15.44 -3.24
CA LEU A 255 2.77 14.30 -3.24
C LEU A 255 3.43 13.07 -2.60
N ALA A 256 4.66 12.76 -3.01
CA ALA A 256 5.42 11.64 -2.46
C ALA A 256 5.77 11.83 -0.98
N LEU A 257 6.14 13.06 -0.58
CA LEU A 257 6.43 13.39 0.81
C LEU A 257 5.21 13.27 1.73
N SER A 258 3.99 13.38 1.21
CA SER A 258 2.78 13.21 2.02
C SER A 258 2.51 11.74 2.46
N GLN A 259 3.31 10.77 1.97
CA GLN A 259 3.22 9.36 2.34
C GLN A 259 3.82 9.10 3.74
N VAL A 260 3.07 9.47 4.77
CA VAL A 260 3.52 9.41 6.17
C VAL A 260 3.66 8.00 6.75
N SER A 261 3.34 6.95 5.98
CA SER A 261 3.75 5.59 6.30
C SER A 261 5.28 5.44 6.33
N GLU A 262 6.00 6.27 5.57
CA GLU A 262 7.46 6.39 5.68
C GLU A 262 7.81 7.21 6.94
N PRO A 263 8.47 6.62 7.95
CA PRO A 263 8.66 7.26 9.25
C PRO A 263 9.38 8.59 9.21
N VAL A 264 10.36 8.75 8.32
CA VAL A 264 11.09 10.01 8.15
C VAL A 264 10.15 11.11 7.69
N PHE A 265 9.23 10.79 6.79
CA PHE A 265 8.26 11.76 6.28
C PHE A 265 7.24 12.09 7.34
N GLY A 266 6.59 11.08 7.93
CA GLY A 266 5.63 11.28 9.00
C GLY A 266 6.20 12.08 10.18
N ARG A 267 7.49 11.91 10.49
CA ARG A 267 8.18 12.71 11.52
C ARG A 267 8.32 14.18 11.16
N GLU A 268 8.63 14.52 9.90
CA GLU A 268 9.20 15.83 9.58
C GLU A 268 8.33 16.72 8.70
N VAL A 269 7.49 16.13 7.83
CA VAL A 269 6.91 16.87 6.70
C VAL A 269 6.03 18.04 7.12
N THR A 270 5.21 17.89 8.17
CA THR A 270 4.35 18.99 8.64
C THR A 270 5.18 20.16 9.18
N ALA A 271 6.17 19.89 10.01
CA ALA A 271 7.07 20.92 10.53
C ALA A 271 7.95 21.53 9.44
N ALA A 272 8.33 20.74 8.42
CA ALA A 272 9.11 21.22 7.28
C ALA A 272 8.29 22.16 6.39
N ALA A 273 7.02 21.84 6.13
CA ALA A 273 6.09 22.69 5.40
C ALA A 273 5.88 24.02 6.13
N ASP A 274 5.64 23.96 7.43
CA ASP A 274 5.47 25.13 8.28
C ASP A 274 6.74 26.01 8.34
N ALA A 275 7.92 25.39 8.47
CA ALA A 275 9.20 26.08 8.39
C ALA A 275 9.41 26.77 7.02
N TYR A 276 9.06 26.09 5.93
CA TYR A 276 9.13 26.64 4.57
C TYR A 276 8.25 27.88 4.41
N LEU A 277 7.00 27.81 4.88
CA LEU A 277 6.06 28.93 4.84
C LEU A 277 6.53 30.15 5.66
N ARG A 278 7.35 29.92 6.70
CA ARG A 278 8.05 30.99 7.47
C ARG A 278 9.42 31.39 6.89
N GLY A 279 9.73 30.96 5.68
CA GLY A 279 10.95 31.32 4.96
C GLY A 279 12.18 30.54 5.38
N ASP A 280 12.05 29.35 5.99
CA ASP A 280 13.15 28.39 6.18
C ASP A 280 12.99 27.19 5.24
N PRO A 281 13.62 27.22 4.05
CA PRO A 281 13.43 26.14 3.09
C PRO A 281 14.24 24.88 3.41
N ALA A 282 15.23 24.96 4.31
CA ALA A 282 16.20 23.89 4.52
C ALA A 282 15.59 22.51 4.87
N PRO A 283 14.58 22.40 5.76
CA PRO A 283 13.99 21.10 6.08
C PRO A 283 13.26 20.45 4.90
N LEU A 284 12.48 21.24 4.15
CA LEU A 284 11.75 20.73 2.99
C LEU A 284 12.70 20.36 1.84
N HIS A 285 13.73 21.18 1.60
CA HIS A 285 14.77 20.89 0.60
C HIS A 285 15.51 19.59 0.92
N ARG A 286 15.79 19.32 2.20
CA ARG A 286 16.43 18.06 2.62
C ARG A 286 15.54 16.86 2.32
N LEU A 287 14.25 16.93 2.66
CA LEU A 287 13.30 15.84 2.40
C LEU A 287 13.10 15.62 0.90
N ALA A 288 12.96 16.68 0.11
CA ALA A 288 12.76 16.59 -1.33
C ALA A 288 13.92 15.88 -2.06
N ARG A 289 15.16 15.98 -1.56
CA ARG A 289 16.32 15.26 -2.11
C ARG A 289 16.21 13.74 -2.02
N LEU A 290 15.37 13.22 -1.12
CA LEU A 290 15.12 11.79 -0.99
C LEU A 290 14.22 11.29 -2.13
N ILE A 291 13.44 12.18 -2.75
CA ILE A 291 12.51 11.88 -3.83
C ILE A 291 13.17 12.21 -5.17
N PRO A 292 13.29 11.25 -6.10
CA PRO A 292 13.65 11.56 -7.48
C PRO A 292 12.73 12.64 -8.06
N ALA A 293 13.30 13.63 -8.75
CA ALA A 293 12.51 14.71 -9.34
C ALA A 293 11.56 14.20 -10.46
N THR A 294 11.89 13.06 -11.05
CA THR A 294 11.11 12.35 -12.06
C THR A 294 11.08 10.86 -11.74
N LEU A 295 9.99 10.19 -12.09
CA LEU A 295 9.94 8.74 -12.06
C LEU A 295 10.45 8.17 -13.39
N PRO A 296 11.08 6.98 -13.37
CA PRO A 296 11.41 6.29 -14.61
C PRO A 296 10.13 5.92 -15.38
N PRO A 297 10.17 5.82 -16.72
CA PRO A 297 9.04 5.34 -17.51
C PRO A 297 8.58 3.96 -17.05
N ALA A 298 7.27 3.72 -17.01
CA ALA A 298 6.71 2.41 -16.74
C ALA A 298 6.88 1.50 -17.97
N THR A 299 7.95 0.70 -18.00
CA THR A 299 8.24 -0.26 -19.08
C THR A 299 7.89 -1.70 -18.71
N ASP A 300 7.06 -1.91 -17.68
CA ASP A 300 6.65 -3.25 -17.27
C ASP A 300 5.78 -3.88 -18.38
N PRO A 301 6.18 -5.03 -18.96
CA PRO A 301 5.39 -5.70 -20.00
C PRO A 301 3.99 -6.12 -19.53
N ASN A 302 3.74 -6.20 -18.21
CA ASN A 302 2.44 -6.55 -17.65
C ASN A 302 1.48 -5.36 -17.53
N PHE A 303 1.93 -4.14 -17.86
CA PHE A 303 1.13 -2.95 -17.62
C PHE A 303 -0.17 -2.92 -18.45
N ALA A 304 -0.17 -3.51 -19.65
CA ALA A 304 -1.38 -3.72 -20.44
C ALA A 304 -2.38 -4.64 -19.73
N GLY A 305 -1.91 -5.74 -19.12
CA GLY A 305 -2.73 -6.62 -18.28
C GLY A 305 -3.29 -5.88 -17.06
N TYR A 306 -2.46 -5.08 -16.39
CA TYR A 306 -2.86 -4.22 -15.27
C TYR A 306 -4.00 -3.26 -15.67
N LEU A 307 -3.92 -2.62 -16.85
CA LEU A 307 -4.99 -1.75 -17.37
C LEU A 307 -6.28 -2.52 -17.65
N GLY A 308 -6.19 -3.76 -18.16
CA GLY A 308 -7.33 -4.66 -18.32
C GLY A 308 -8.16 -4.79 -17.03
N PHE A 309 -7.51 -5.20 -15.94
CA PHE A 309 -8.17 -5.37 -14.65
C PHE A 309 -8.60 -4.03 -14.05
N ARG A 310 -7.69 -3.06 -13.97
CA ARG A 310 -7.97 -1.74 -13.37
C ARG A 310 -9.18 -1.08 -14.03
N CYS A 311 -9.25 -1.10 -15.35
CA CYS A 311 -10.30 -0.43 -16.09
C CYS A 311 -11.58 -1.27 -16.18
N GLY A 312 -11.47 -2.59 -16.29
CA GLY A 312 -12.62 -3.47 -16.30
C GLY A 312 -13.34 -3.50 -14.94
N ASP A 313 -12.58 -3.53 -13.85
CA ASP A 313 -13.12 -3.72 -12.50
C ASP A 313 -13.45 -2.40 -11.77
N GLY A 314 -13.17 -1.25 -12.39
CA GLY A 314 -13.34 0.08 -11.82
C GLY A 314 -14.70 0.74 -12.03
N THR A 315 -15.07 1.61 -11.11
CA THR A 315 -16.13 2.61 -11.30
C THR A 315 -15.51 3.94 -11.77
N PHE A 316 -16.26 4.72 -12.54
CA PHE A 316 -15.73 5.94 -13.18
C PHE A 316 -16.66 7.14 -13.03
N PRO A 317 -16.11 8.38 -13.05
CA PRO A 317 -16.91 9.59 -13.15
C PRO A 317 -17.42 9.87 -14.58
N PHE A 318 -17.21 8.93 -15.50
CA PHE A 318 -17.60 8.99 -16.89
C PHE A 318 -18.38 7.73 -17.29
N ASP A 319 -19.15 7.84 -18.37
CA ASP A 319 -19.84 6.72 -18.99
C ASP A 319 -18.83 5.77 -19.63
N ARG A 320 -18.80 4.53 -19.14
CA ARG A 320 -17.96 3.44 -19.61
C ARG A 320 -18.19 3.14 -21.09
N LEU A 321 -19.38 3.37 -21.64
CA LEU A 321 -19.70 3.07 -23.04
C LEU A 321 -19.42 4.23 -24.00
N ALA A 322 -19.18 5.43 -23.47
CA ALA A 322 -18.92 6.61 -24.28
C ALA A 322 -17.57 6.53 -25.03
N SER A 323 -17.41 7.36 -26.05
CA SER A 323 -16.14 7.53 -26.76
C SER A 323 -15.05 8.08 -25.83
N ALA A 324 -13.77 7.89 -26.19
CA ALA A 324 -12.65 8.43 -25.39
C ALA A 324 -12.75 9.95 -25.19
N ALA A 325 -13.17 10.70 -26.21
CA ALA A 325 -13.37 12.14 -26.14
C ALA A 325 -14.49 12.54 -25.15
N GLU A 326 -15.60 11.80 -25.14
CA GLU A 326 -16.69 12.03 -24.19
C GLU A 326 -16.28 11.66 -22.76
N ARG A 327 -15.55 10.55 -22.57
CA ARG A 327 -15.01 10.16 -21.27
C ARG A 327 -14.04 11.20 -20.73
N GLN A 328 -13.17 11.73 -21.59
CA GLN A 328 -12.26 12.83 -21.24
C GLN A 328 -13.04 14.05 -20.76
N ALA A 329 -14.02 14.51 -21.53
CA ALA A 329 -14.85 15.66 -21.15
C ALA A 329 -15.61 15.44 -19.83
N GLN A 330 -16.14 14.24 -19.61
CA GLN A 330 -16.83 13.88 -18.37
C GLN A 330 -15.88 13.82 -17.17
N ALA A 331 -14.67 13.26 -17.36
CA ALA A 331 -13.62 13.22 -16.34
C ALA A 331 -13.17 14.64 -15.96
N GLU A 332 -12.90 15.50 -16.95
CA GLU A 332 -12.54 16.91 -16.75
C GLU A 332 -13.62 17.66 -15.97
N HIS A 333 -14.89 17.54 -16.39
CA HIS A 333 -16.02 18.14 -15.70
C HIS A 333 -16.13 17.67 -14.24
N TYR A 334 -15.88 16.38 -13.98
CA TYR A 334 -15.82 15.84 -12.62
C TYR A 334 -14.66 16.43 -11.81
N HIS A 335 -13.47 16.56 -12.39
CA HIS A 335 -12.30 17.14 -11.72
C HIS A 335 -12.48 18.62 -11.38
N GLU A 336 -13.10 19.40 -12.26
CA GLU A 336 -13.45 20.80 -12.01
C GLU A 336 -14.42 20.95 -10.85
N ARG A 337 -15.46 20.11 -10.82
CA ARG A 337 -16.53 20.19 -9.81
C ARG A 337 -16.13 19.63 -8.45
N VAL A 338 -15.53 18.43 -8.44
CA VAL A 338 -15.28 17.66 -7.21
C VAL A 338 -13.88 17.90 -6.66
N ARG A 339 -12.92 18.27 -7.53
CA ARG A 339 -11.51 18.47 -7.18
C ARG A 339 -10.97 17.37 -6.26
N PRO A 340 -11.10 16.08 -6.63
CA PRO A 340 -10.82 14.94 -5.75
C PRO A 340 -9.36 14.85 -5.30
N LEU A 341 -8.47 15.58 -5.99
CA LEU A 341 -7.04 15.61 -5.75
C LEU A 341 -6.57 16.86 -5.00
N ALA A 342 -7.47 17.79 -4.67
CA ALA A 342 -7.10 19.05 -4.02
C ALA A 342 -6.14 18.80 -2.83
N PRO A 343 -5.05 19.59 -2.73
CA PRO A 343 -4.66 20.76 -3.55
C PRO A 343 -3.97 20.44 -4.90
N TYR A 344 -3.83 19.17 -5.24
CA TYR A 344 -3.22 18.71 -6.48
C TYR A 344 -4.21 18.73 -7.65
N GLN A 345 -3.63 18.66 -8.85
CA GLN A 345 -4.26 18.54 -10.15
C GLN A 345 -3.78 17.24 -10.80
N ILE A 346 -4.49 16.78 -11.83
CA ILE A 346 -4.11 15.58 -12.59
C ILE A 346 -2.70 15.68 -13.18
N SER A 347 -2.32 16.87 -13.64
CA SER A 347 -0.98 17.15 -14.17
C SER A 347 0.15 16.98 -13.15
N ASP A 348 -0.14 16.99 -11.84
CA ASP A 348 0.88 16.74 -10.82
C ASP A 348 1.10 15.26 -10.52
N ILE A 349 0.21 14.38 -11.00
CA ILE A 349 0.29 12.94 -10.76
C ILE A 349 0.93 12.28 -11.97
N PHE A 350 2.11 11.70 -11.75
CA PHE A 350 2.84 11.01 -12.79
C PHE A 350 2.12 9.71 -13.23
N SER A 351 2.09 9.47 -14.56
CA SER A 351 1.59 8.24 -15.23
C SER A 351 0.11 7.88 -15.08
N GLY A 352 -0.72 8.68 -14.38
CA GLY A 352 -2.09 8.28 -14.06
C GLY A 352 -2.20 6.98 -13.23
N ILE A 353 -1.07 6.48 -12.71
CA ILE A 353 -1.02 5.29 -11.87
C ILE A 353 -1.69 5.65 -10.56
N GLY A 354 -2.81 5.01 -10.26
CA GLY A 354 -3.60 5.34 -9.08
C GLY A 354 -4.71 6.38 -9.32
N SER A 355 -4.95 6.79 -10.57
CA SER A 355 -6.12 7.57 -10.96
C SER A 355 -6.90 6.95 -12.14
N VAL A 356 -7.94 7.59 -12.65
CA VAL A 356 -8.89 6.99 -13.62
C VAL A 356 -8.51 7.26 -15.08
N GLU A 357 -7.54 8.14 -15.31
CA GLU A 357 -7.22 8.70 -16.62
C GLU A 357 -6.65 7.66 -17.59
N PRO A 358 -5.83 6.67 -17.18
CA PRO A 358 -5.44 5.59 -18.07
C PRO A 358 -6.63 4.80 -18.64
N CYS A 359 -7.79 4.82 -17.96
CA CYS A 359 -9.00 4.12 -18.39
C CYS A 359 -9.86 4.90 -19.39
N ILE A 360 -9.55 6.16 -19.65
CA ILE A 360 -10.21 6.96 -20.69
C ILE A 360 -9.92 6.32 -22.06
N ASP A 361 -8.64 5.99 -22.30
CA ASP A 361 -8.13 5.41 -23.54
C ASP A 361 -8.08 3.86 -23.54
N TRP A 362 -8.48 3.21 -22.45
CA TRP A 362 -8.56 1.75 -22.34
C TRP A 362 -10.02 1.27 -22.30
N PRO A 363 -10.66 1.01 -23.45
CA PRO A 363 -12.07 0.65 -23.53
C PRO A 363 -12.34 -0.72 -22.90
N THR A 364 -13.25 -0.73 -21.92
CA THR A 364 -13.74 -1.96 -21.27
C THR A 364 -15.27 -1.94 -21.28
N PRO A 365 -15.91 -2.27 -22.41
CA PRO A 365 -17.36 -2.10 -22.59
C PRO A 365 -18.19 -3.15 -21.83
N ARG A 366 -17.58 -4.22 -21.31
CA ARG A 366 -18.32 -5.28 -20.61
C ARG A 366 -18.80 -4.80 -19.24
N HIS A 367 -20.09 -4.95 -18.97
CA HIS A 367 -20.70 -4.68 -17.68
C HIS A 367 -20.67 -5.91 -16.77
N SER A 368 -19.50 -6.18 -16.17
CA SER A 368 -19.32 -7.32 -15.26
C SER A 368 -18.60 -6.89 -13.97
N PRO A 369 -19.31 -6.32 -12.99
CA PRO A 369 -18.69 -5.90 -11.75
C PRO A 369 -18.02 -7.07 -11.00
N PRO A 370 -16.89 -6.83 -10.31
CA PRO A 370 -16.27 -7.79 -9.40
C PRO A 370 -17.27 -8.37 -8.40
N ARG A 371 -18.14 -7.55 -7.80
CA ARG A 371 -19.24 -8.01 -6.94
C ARG A 371 -20.59 -7.72 -7.59
N PRO A 372 -21.24 -8.68 -8.29
CA PRO A 372 -22.58 -8.49 -8.83
C PRO A 372 -23.58 -7.97 -7.80
N THR A 373 -24.38 -6.98 -8.20
CA THR A 373 -25.37 -6.35 -7.33
C THR A 373 -26.46 -7.34 -6.93
N GLY A 374 -26.82 -7.36 -5.64
CA GLY A 374 -27.86 -8.24 -5.12
C GLY A 374 -27.41 -9.67 -4.78
N GLN A 375 -26.14 -10.02 -5.06
CA GLN A 375 -25.59 -11.32 -4.69
C GLN A 375 -25.14 -11.34 -3.22
N ALA A 376 -25.66 -12.29 -2.44
CA ALA A 376 -25.23 -12.49 -1.07
C ALA A 376 -23.81 -13.06 -1.03
N LEU A 377 -22.97 -12.50 -0.16
CA LEU A 377 -21.63 -13.02 0.11
C LEU A 377 -21.67 -14.17 1.13
N PRO A 378 -20.72 -15.12 1.07
CA PRO A 378 -20.76 -16.31 1.93
C PRO A 378 -20.63 -15.95 3.41
N ALA A 379 -21.35 -16.69 4.25
CA ALA A 379 -21.26 -16.60 5.72
C ALA A 379 -20.04 -17.36 6.29
N VAL A 380 -18.93 -17.39 5.57
CA VAL A 380 -17.66 -17.95 6.06
C VAL A 380 -16.97 -16.95 6.98
N PRO A 381 -16.09 -17.38 7.89
CA PRO A 381 -15.25 -16.48 8.66
C PRO A 381 -14.44 -15.55 7.74
N VAL A 382 -14.53 -14.24 7.96
CA VAL A 382 -13.75 -13.23 7.23
C VAL A 382 -12.96 -12.37 8.21
N LEU A 383 -11.64 -12.29 8.03
CA LEU A 383 -10.77 -11.38 8.77
C LEU A 383 -10.25 -10.29 7.85
N VAL A 384 -10.39 -9.04 8.28
CA VAL A 384 -9.98 -7.86 7.53
C VAL A 384 -8.96 -7.09 8.34
N MET A 385 -7.79 -6.85 7.76
CA MET A 385 -6.76 -5.99 8.33
C MET A 385 -6.80 -4.63 7.63
N ALA A 386 -7.03 -3.56 8.40
CA ALA A 386 -7.12 -2.20 7.88
C ALA A 386 -6.10 -1.29 8.55
N GLY A 387 -5.09 -0.86 7.79
CA GLY A 387 -4.10 0.12 8.25
C GLY A 387 -4.70 1.51 8.35
N GLU A 388 -4.35 2.26 9.39
CA GLU A 388 -4.84 3.63 9.54
C GLU A 388 -4.18 4.65 8.61
N LEU A 389 -2.93 4.40 8.22
CA LEU A 389 -2.17 5.19 7.24
C LEU A 389 -2.25 4.57 5.83
N ASP A 390 -3.18 3.64 5.63
CA ASP A 390 -3.43 3.00 4.35
C ASP A 390 -4.22 3.92 3.39
N LEU A 391 -4.00 3.68 2.09
CA LEU A 391 -4.92 3.63 0.96
C LEU A 391 -6.42 3.49 1.28
N ASN A 392 -6.82 2.64 2.21
CA ASN A 392 -8.16 2.47 2.81
C ASN A 392 -8.40 3.28 4.09
N SER A 393 -9.45 4.10 4.26
CA SER A 393 -9.81 4.48 5.64
C SER A 393 -10.45 3.27 6.36
N PRO A 394 -10.04 2.91 7.59
CA PRO A 394 -10.58 1.73 8.26
C PRO A 394 -12.09 1.74 8.48
N THR A 395 -12.69 2.94 8.56
CA THR A 395 -14.15 3.09 8.68
C THR A 395 -14.87 2.79 7.36
N GLU A 396 -14.33 3.25 6.22
CA GLU A 396 -14.90 2.92 4.92
C GLU A 396 -14.71 1.44 4.59
N VAL A 397 -13.57 0.85 4.93
CA VAL A 397 -13.33 -0.60 4.80
C VAL A 397 -14.38 -1.38 5.58
N ALA A 398 -14.61 -1.03 6.86
CA ALA A 398 -15.62 -1.68 7.68
C ALA A 398 -17.03 -1.56 7.08
N ARG A 399 -17.39 -0.40 6.52
CA ARG A 399 -18.68 -0.21 5.84
C ARG A 399 -18.79 -1.04 4.56
N SER A 400 -17.74 -1.07 3.73
CA SER A 400 -17.69 -1.82 2.46
C SER A 400 -17.81 -3.33 2.66
N LEU A 401 -17.38 -3.82 3.82
CA LEU A 401 -17.33 -5.25 4.14
C LEU A 401 -18.44 -5.70 5.09
N GLY A 402 -19.36 -4.79 5.49
CA GLY A 402 -20.61 -5.15 6.15
C GLY A 402 -21.53 -6.04 5.30
N ALA A 403 -21.18 -6.27 4.02
CA ALA A 403 -21.83 -7.25 3.16
C ALA A 403 -21.43 -8.71 3.46
N PHE A 404 -20.30 -8.95 4.13
CA PHE A 404 -19.93 -10.28 4.62
C PHE A 404 -20.56 -10.51 6.01
N PRO A 405 -21.43 -11.51 6.19
CA PRO A 405 -22.15 -11.71 7.45
C PRO A 405 -21.23 -11.94 8.67
N ASN A 406 -20.09 -12.60 8.46
CA ASN A 406 -19.16 -13.02 9.51
C ASN A 406 -17.79 -12.33 9.41
N ALA A 407 -17.78 -11.03 9.07
CA ALA A 407 -16.56 -10.24 8.98
C ALA A 407 -16.13 -9.64 10.33
N THR A 408 -14.85 -9.84 10.67
CA THR A 408 -14.14 -9.15 11.74
C THR A 408 -13.14 -8.18 11.12
N VAL A 409 -13.27 -6.90 11.46
CA VAL A 409 -12.33 -5.85 11.02
C VAL A 409 -11.40 -5.48 12.16
N VAL A 410 -10.10 -5.70 11.96
CA VAL A 410 -9.04 -5.26 12.85
C VAL A 410 -8.41 -4.01 12.28
N ARG A 411 -8.51 -2.91 13.03
CA ARG A 411 -7.86 -1.64 12.69
C ARG A 411 -6.46 -1.65 13.29
N VAL A 412 -5.47 -1.30 12.48
CA VAL A 412 -4.06 -1.23 12.92
C VAL A 412 -3.65 0.24 12.97
N PRO A 413 -3.58 0.85 14.17
CA PRO A 413 -3.12 2.22 14.33
C PRO A 413 -1.73 2.41 13.71
N PHE A 414 -1.51 3.52 13.00
CA PHE A 414 -0.28 3.78 12.22
C PHE A 414 0.09 2.71 11.17
N GLY A 415 -0.79 1.73 10.92
CA GLY A 415 -0.54 0.68 9.96
C GLY A 415 -0.47 1.21 8.52
N PRO A 416 0.57 0.86 7.74
CA PRO A 416 0.67 1.26 6.34
C PRO A 416 -0.26 0.42 5.44
N HIS A 417 -0.21 0.67 4.14
CA HIS A 417 -0.74 -0.28 3.15
C HIS A 417 0.06 -1.59 3.19
N ALA A 418 -0.64 -2.70 2.94
CA ALA A 418 -0.11 -4.06 2.90
C ALA A 418 0.55 -4.52 4.20
N LEU A 419 -0.25 -4.69 5.25
CA LEU A 419 0.20 -4.92 6.62
C LEU A 419 0.99 -6.22 6.84
N THR A 420 0.81 -7.25 6.02
CA THR A 420 1.59 -8.51 6.15
C THR A 420 3.00 -8.43 5.56
N TYR A 421 3.29 -7.43 4.72
CA TYR A 421 4.56 -7.31 4.02
C TYR A 421 5.74 -6.89 4.91
N PRO A 422 5.66 -5.82 5.73
CA PRO A 422 6.82 -5.30 6.43
C PRO A 422 7.58 -6.36 7.23
N ALA A 423 8.90 -6.39 7.08
CA ALA A 423 9.80 -7.18 7.92
C ALA A 423 10.05 -6.44 9.26
N SER A 424 8.97 -6.07 9.93
CA SER A 424 9.00 -5.29 11.16
C SER A 424 7.97 -5.79 12.18
N PRO A 425 7.99 -5.30 13.44
CA PRO A 425 7.11 -5.82 14.50
C PRO A 425 5.61 -5.80 14.15
N ILE A 426 5.14 -4.73 13.49
CA ILE A 426 3.76 -4.65 13.00
C ILE A 426 3.46 -5.77 12.00
N GLY A 427 4.35 -6.01 11.03
CA GLY A 427 4.14 -7.05 10.02
C GLY A 427 4.14 -8.45 10.62
N GLU A 428 4.99 -8.71 11.62
CA GLU A 428 4.98 -10.00 12.31
C GLU A 428 3.73 -10.19 13.17
N CYS A 429 3.27 -9.15 13.87
CA CYS A 429 2.01 -9.17 14.60
C CYS A 429 0.83 -9.55 13.68
N VAL A 430 0.74 -8.92 12.51
CA VAL A 430 -0.33 -9.18 11.53
C VAL A 430 -0.21 -10.56 10.90
N ARG A 431 1.01 -11.03 10.58
CA ARG A 431 1.24 -12.41 10.12
C ARG A 431 0.88 -13.44 11.19
N GLY A 432 1.14 -13.16 12.47
CA GLY A 432 0.71 -14.00 13.58
C GLY A 432 -0.82 -14.16 13.63
N MET A 433 -1.57 -13.07 13.46
CA MET A 433 -3.03 -13.10 13.36
C MET A 433 -3.51 -13.88 12.13
N LEU A 434 -2.90 -13.64 10.95
CA LEU A 434 -3.18 -14.41 9.73
C LEU A 434 -3.00 -15.91 9.96
N ARG A 435 -1.86 -16.31 10.51
CA ARG A 435 -1.53 -17.72 10.75
C ARG A 435 -2.51 -18.38 11.72
N THR A 436 -2.85 -17.67 12.80
CA THR A 436 -3.85 -18.14 13.77
C THR A 436 -5.22 -18.29 13.13
N PHE A 437 -5.63 -17.29 12.33
CA PHE A 437 -6.92 -17.29 11.64
C PHE A 437 -7.04 -18.41 10.61
N LEU A 438 -6.00 -18.69 9.82
CA LEU A 438 -6.03 -19.75 8.82
C LEU A 438 -6.19 -21.15 9.44
N THR A 439 -5.65 -21.35 10.64
CA THR A 439 -5.72 -22.62 11.38
C THR A 439 -7.01 -22.76 12.18
N THR A 440 -7.44 -21.71 12.88
CA THR A 440 -8.51 -21.78 13.89
C THR A 440 -9.82 -21.15 13.46
N LYS A 441 -9.79 -20.30 12.42
CA LYS A 441 -10.88 -19.40 12.00
C LYS A 441 -11.30 -18.39 13.08
N GLN A 442 -10.48 -18.22 14.11
CA GLN A 442 -10.71 -17.31 15.22
C GLN A 442 -9.69 -16.19 15.23
N VAL A 443 -10.03 -15.09 15.90
CA VAL A 443 -9.17 -13.94 16.10
C VAL A 443 -9.11 -13.64 17.59
N THR A 444 -8.04 -14.10 18.24
CA THR A 444 -7.88 -14.08 19.70
C THR A 444 -7.20 -12.80 20.19
N ASP A 445 -6.17 -12.33 19.50
CA ASP A 445 -5.56 -11.02 19.72
C ASP A 445 -5.85 -10.11 18.52
N ARG A 446 -6.20 -8.86 18.80
CA ARG A 446 -6.54 -7.82 17.82
C ARG A 446 -5.68 -6.57 17.98
N HIS A 447 -4.63 -6.64 18.79
CA HIS A 447 -3.77 -5.50 19.10
C HIS A 447 -2.46 -5.58 18.30
N CYS A 448 -2.45 -4.95 17.12
CA CYS A 448 -1.21 -4.55 16.46
C CYS A 448 -1.13 -3.03 16.42
N THR A 449 0.09 -2.48 16.42
CA THR A 449 0.34 -1.06 16.19
C THR A 449 1.54 -0.88 15.28
N GLY A 450 1.43 0.09 14.37
CA GLY A 450 2.51 0.56 13.50
C GLY A 450 3.22 1.79 14.06
N GLU A 451 2.86 2.22 15.27
CA GLU A 451 3.46 3.41 15.88
C GLU A 451 4.96 3.22 16.08
N ASN A 452 5.75 3.99 15.34
CA ASN A 452 7.20 3.85 15.27
C ASN A 452 7.93 5.20 15.07
N TYR A 453 7.24 6.33 15.23
CA TYR A 453 7.81 7.68 15.24
C TYR A 453 6.86 8.69 15.92
N ARG A 454 7.35 9.92 16.10
CA ARG A 454 6.56 11.11 16.47
C ARG A 454 6.85 12.24 15.52
N ALA A 455 5.84 13.03 15.19
CA ALA A 455 6.00 14.24 14.40
C ALA A 455 6.72 15.32 15.21
N LEU A 456 7.54 16.11 14.52
CA LEU A 456 8.17 17.31 15.05
C LEU A 456 7.15 18.46 15.10
N GLY A 457 7.30 19.31 16.11
CA GLY A 457 6.51 20.53 16.25
C GLY A 457 7.08 21.76 15.55
N ALA A 458 8.38 21.74 15.25
CA ALA A 458 9.08 22.83 14.59
C ALA A 458 10.48 22.39 14.14
N PHE A 459 11.09 23.18 13.26
CA PHE A 459 12.53 23.18 13.01
C PHE A 459 13.14 24.51 13.48
N PRO A 460 13.51 24.66 14.77
CA PRO A 460 14.16 25.87 15.27
C PRO A 460 15.44 26.20 14.49
N ARG A 461 15.74 27.50 14.35
CA ARG A 461 16.96 27.96 13.65
C ARG A 461 18.16 28.11 14.58
N THR A 462 17.90 28.39 15.86
CA THR A 462 18.92 28.63 16.88
C THR A 462 18.59 27.89 18.16
N VAL A 463 19.60 27.63 19.01
CA VAL A 463 19.42 27.02 20.34
C VAL A 463 18.42 27.82 21.18
N GLY A 464 18.45 29.15 21.09
CA GLY A 464 17.53 30.03 21.85
C GLY A 464 16.05 29.80 21.53
N ALA A 465 15.73 29.35 20.32
CA ALA A 465 14.36 29.05 19.87
C ALA A 465 13.92 27.61 20.18
N VAL A 466 14.81 26.77 20.71
CA VAL A 466 14.47 25.40 21.12
C VAL A 466 13.75 25.44 22.47
N PRO A 467 12.60 24.74 22.63
CA PRO A 467 11.99 24.56 23.95
C PRO A 467 12.97 23.88 24.92
N PRO A 468 13.15 24.41 26.15
CA PRO A 468 14.10 23.81 27.09
C PRO A 468 13.66 22.38 27.47
N SER A 469 14.62 21.47 27.58
CA SER A 469 14.42 20.16 28.21
C SER A 469 13.81 20.32 29.61
N PRO A 470 12.95 19.41 30.09
CA PRO A 470 12.37 19.50 31.43
C PRO A 470 13.31 19.04 32.55
N VAL A 471 14.54 18.60 32.25
CA VAL A 471 15.58 18.21 33.22
C VAL A 471 15.89 19.38 34.15
N ARG A 472 15.35 19.39 35.38
CA ARG A 472 15.35 20.57 36.26
C ARG A 472 16.70 20.87 36.90
N GLU A 473 17.59 19.90 36.90
CA GLU A 473 18.96 19.95 37.42
C GLU A 473 19.85 20.90 36.63
N LEU A 474 19.46 21.27 35.41
CA LEU A 474 20.20 22.12 34.49
C LEU A 474 19.58 23.53 34.41
N SER A 475 20.43 24.55 34.17
CA SER A 475 19.94 25.90 33.87
C SER A 475 19.10 25.93 32.58
N VAL A 476 18.24 26.94 32.40
CA VAL A 476 17.42 27.08 31.17
C VAL A 476 18.29 27.04 29.90
N ALA A 477 19.45 27.68 29.91
CA ALA A 477 20.37 27.67 28.77
C ALA A 477 20.90 26.26 28.48
N GLN A 478 21.39 25.55 29.51
CA GLN A 478 21.87 24.17 29.37
C GLN A 478 20.76 23.23 28.89
N ARG A 479 19.51 23.41 29.39
CA ARG A 479 18.35 22.62 28.97
C ARG A 479 18.00 22.80 27.49
N ARG A 480 18.25 23.99 26.93
CA ARG A 480 18.09 24.24 25.48
C ARG A 480 19.21 23.60 24.67
N VAL A 481 20.46 23.68 25.14
CA VAL A 481 21.60 23.00 24.52
C VAL A 481 21.35 21.49 24.51
N LEU A 482 20.99 20.90 25.65
CA LEU A 482 20.66 19.47 25.75
C LEU A 482 19.52 19.07 24.80
N ALA A 483 18.44 19.86 24.74
CA ALA A 483 17.31 19.59 23.84
C ALA A 483 17.72 19.66 22.36
N ALA A 484 18.56 20.64 22.00
CA ALA A 484 19.08 20.79 20.64
C ALA A 484 20.06 19.67 20.27
N THR A 485 20.93 19.26 21.20
CA THR A 485 21.84 18.10 21.03
C THR A 485 21.04 16.81 20.83
N PHE A 486 20.02 16.57 21.65
CA PHE A 486 19.14 15.41 21.49
C PHE A 486 18.36 15.47 20.17
N ALA A 487 17.88 16.65 19.75
CA ALA A 487 17.22 16.80 18.46
C ALA A 487 18.14 16.41 17.29
N THR A 488 19.43 16.79 17.34
CA THR A 488 20.44 16.34 16.37
C THR A 488 20.62 14.83 16.36
N ALA A 489 20.76 14.20 17.55
CA ALA A 489 20.92 12.75 17.65
C ALA A 489 19.66 11.97 17.22
N ALA A 490 18.47 12.49 17.56
CA ALA A 490 17.18 11.92 17.19
C ALA A 490 16.89 12.06 15.69
N ASP A 491 17.31 13.15 15.07
CA ASP A 491 17.26 13.35 13.60
C ASP A 491 18.17 12.33 12.88
N ALA A 492 19.39 12.14 13.36
CA ALA A 492 20.31 11.14 12.78
C ALA A 492 19.80 9.70 12.92
N THR A 493 19.28 9.33 14.09
CA THR A 493 18.69 7.98 14.31
C THR A 493 17.42 7.75 13.49
N ALA A 494 16.60 8.78 13.25
CA ALA A 494 15.40 8.66 12.41
C ALA A 494 15.71 8.16 10.99
N ARG A 495 16.88 8.54 10.43
CA ARG A 495 17.37 8.07 9.12
C ARG A 495 17.67 6.58 9.06
N ARG A 496 17.71 5.91 10.21
CA ARG A 496 17.94 4.47 10.37
C ARG A 496 16.73 3.73 10.94
N ASN A 497 15.54 4.32 10.90
CA ASN A 497 14.32 3.63 11.29
C ASN A 497 14.14 2.34 10.48
N PRO A 498 14.09 1.16 11.13
CA PRO A 498 13.97 -0.12 10.43
C PRO A 498 12.66 -0.27 9.66
N ASN A 499 11.65 0.52 10.02
CA ASN A 499 10.34 0.51 9.37
C ASN A 499 10.25 1.38 8.10
N GLY A 500 11.25 2.22 7.84
CA GLY A 500 11.34 2.99 6.59
C GLY A 500 11.89 2.13 5.46
N ASN A 501 11.22 2.15 4.31
CA ASN A 501 11.52 1.30 3.16
C ASN A 501 11.28 1.97 1.80
N LEU A 502 10.76 3.20 1.75
CA LEU A 502 10.43 3.83 0.46
C LEU A 502 11.67 4.34 -0.29
N TYR A 503 12.77 4.63 0.40
CA TYR A 503 13.96 5.23 -0.20
C TYR A 503 15.25 4.53 0.23
N PRO A 504 16.29 4.52 -0.64
CA PRO A 504 17.58 3.93 -0.30
C PRO A 504 18.18 4.55 0.94
N ARG A 505 18.76 3.71 1.80
CA ARG A 505 19.51 4.16 2.97
C ARG A 505 20.85 4.73 2.52
N LEU A 506 21.02 6.04 2.66
CA LEU A 506 22.28 6.70 2.37
C LEU A 506 23.38 6.20 3.32
N GLN A 507 24.61 6.08 2.82
CA GLN A 507 25.79 5.84 3.67
C GLN A 507 26.24 7.11 4.40
N ASN A 508 25.98 8.26 3.80
CA ASN A 508 26.33 9.58 4.30
C ASN A 508 25.21 10.58 3.97
N GLU A 509 24.86 11.46 4.91
CA GLU A 509 23.88 12.52 4.70
C GLU A 509 24.35 13.82 5.37
N PRO A 510 24.29 14.99 4.70
CA PRO A 510 24.61 16.25 5.34
C PRO A 510 23.64 16.54 6.49
N GLY A 511 24.14 17.14 7.57
CA GLY A 511 23.27 17.66 8.62
C GLY A 511 22.34 18.75 8.08
N LEU A 512 21.19 18.94 8.72
CA LEU A 512 20.14 19.87 8.25
C LEU A 512 20.67 21.27 7.91
N ARG A 513 21.64 21.77 8.68
CA ARG A 513 22.23 23.11 8.51
C ARG A 513 23.75 23.09 8.46
N GLY A 514 24.35 21.95 8.14
CA GLY A 514 25.80 21.75 8.07
C GLY A 514 26.29 20.53 8.84
N GLY A 515 27.57 20.22 8.66
CA GLY A 515 28.18 18.98 9.14
C GLY A 515 27.74 17.76 8.35
N GLN A 516 28.22 16.60 8.77
CA GLN A 516 28.06 15.34 8.06
C GLN A 516 27.63 14.24 9.04
N VAL A 517 26.61 13.47 8.64
CA VAL A 517 26.25 12.21 9.29
C VAL A 517 26.80 11.08 8.45
N THR A 518 27.49 10.14 9.09
CA THR A 518 27.98 8.90 8.47
C THR A 518 27.35 7.72 9.17
N PHE A 519 26.87 6.76 8.37
CA PHE A 519 26.14 5.62 8.88
C PHE A 519 26.92 4.33 8.67
N GLY A 520 27.75 3.97 9.66
CA GLY A 520 28.46 2.70 9.72
C GLY A 520 27.76 1.70 10.65
N ARG A 521 28.56 0.91 11.37
CA ARG A 521 28.06 0.09 12.49
C ARG A 521 27.43 0.96 13.57
N ASP A 522 28.10 2.06 13.88
CA ASP A 522 27.60 3.17 14.68
C ASP A 522 27.31 4.36 13.75
N ILE A 523 26.44 5.27 14.18
CA ILE A 523 26.17 6.53 13.48
C ILE A 523 27.17 7.56 14.00
N THR A 524 27.97 8.14 13.10
CA THR A 524 28.95 9.17 13.44
C THR A 524 28.42 10.54 13.04
N LEU A 525 28.52 11.50 13.96
CA LEU A 525 28.23 12.90 13.73
C LEU A 525 29.55 13.66 13.65
N ASP A 526 29.75 14.41 12.56
CA ASP A 526 30.86 15.34 12.39
C ASP A 526 30.33 16.76 12.18
N GLU A 527 30.49 17.60 13.21
CA GLU A 527 30.00 18.98 13.29
C GLU A 527 28.54 19.17 12.83
N VAL A 528 27.68 18.17 13.08
CA VAL A 528 26.30 18.14 12.58
C VAL A 528 25.49 19.26 13.23
N ARG A 529 24.75 20.00 12.40
CA ARG A 529 23.93 21.13 12.81
C ARG A 529 22.46 20.86 12.54
N PHE A 530 21.72 20.50 13.58
CA PHE A 530 20.26 20.59 13.53
C PHE A 530 19.82 22.05 13.62
N VAL A 531 20.40 22.85 14.52
CA VAL A 531 20.23 24.32 14.59
C VAL A 531 21.53 25.02 14.15
N ARG A 532 21.48 26.27 13.67
CA ARG A 532 22.63 26.95 13.03
C ARG A 532 23.81 27.17 13.97
N ASP A 533 23.53 27.48 15.23
CA ASP A 533 24.47 27.92 16.26
C ASP A 533 24.92 26.80 17.21
N LEU A 534 24.66 25.53 16.88
CA LEU A 534 25.12 24.36 17.62
C LEU A 534 25.78 23.35 16.69
N ARG A 535 27.03 22.99 16.97
CA ARG A 535 27.73 21.85 16.35
C ARG A 535 27.64 20.66 17.27
N VAL A 536 27.34 19.48 16.73
CA VAL A 536 27.33 18.23 17.48
C VAL A 536 28.22 17.22 16.76
N SER A 537 29.25 16.74 17.45
CA SER A 537 30.12 15.67 16.98
C SER A 537 30.09 14.50 17.95
N GLY A 538 30.35 13.28 17.47
CA GLY A 538 30.42 12.09 18.32
C GLY A 538 29.80 10.85 17.68
N THR A 539 29.45 9.86 18.49
CA THR A 539 28.93 8.58 18.01
C THR A 539 27.62 8.21 18.68
N ILE A 540 26.77 7.51 17.92
CA ILE A 540 25.52 6.93 18.39
C ILE A 540 25.53 5.45 18.05
N ASN A 541 25.41 4.60 19.06
CA ASN A 541 25.10 3.19 18.88
C ASN A 541 23.58 3.02 18.84
N LEU A 542 23.08 2.30 17.84
CA LEU A 542 21.64 2.01 17.67
C LEU A 542 21.47 0.50 17.50
N THR A 543 20.75 -0.12 18.42
CA THR A 543 20.46 -1.55 18.37
C THR A 543 19.20 -1.85 17.54
N PRO A 544 19.04 -3.08 17.03
CA PRO A 544 17.87 -3.46 16.22
C PRO A 544 16.52 -3.30 16.93
N ASP A 545 16.49 -3.43 18.26
CA ASP A 545 15.30 -3.21 19.11
C ASP A 545 15.04 -1.72 19.40
N GLY A 546 15.80 -0.80 18.78
CA GLY A 546 15.58 0.63 18.87
C GLY A 546 16.15 1.29 20.13
N ARG A 547 16.98 0.60 20.93
CA ARG A 547 17.73 1.27 22.00
C ARG A 547 18.91 2.04 21.39
N ALA A 548 19.07 3.28 21.81
CA ALA A 548 20.13 4.14 21.33
C ALA A 548 20.92 4.71 22.51
N THR A 549 22.25 4.74 22.37
CA THR A 549 23.16 5.40 23.30
C THR A 549 24.14 6.27 22.52
N ALA A 550 24.47 7.45 23.04
CA ALA A 550 25.37 8.38 22.35
C ALA A 550 26.36 9.02 23.32
N THR A 551 27.57 9.27 22.81
CA THR A 551 28.58 10.12 23.43
C THR A 551 28.88 11.26 22.47
N LEU A 552 28.48 12.47 22.87
CA LEU A 552 28.40 13.63 22.00
C LEU A 552 29.09 14.84 22.62
N ARG A 553 29.79 15.58 21.78
CA ARG A 553 30.35 16.89 22.07
C ARG A 553 29.50 17.96 21.38
N ALA A 554 28.94 18.86 22.17
CA ALA A 554 28.03 19.91 21.71
C ALA A 554 28.68 21.29 21.89
N GLU A 555 28.94 22.01 20.80
CA GLU A 555 29.63 23.31 20.83
C GLU A 555 28.74 24.46 20.38
N THR A 556 28.59 25.47 21.24
CA THR A 556 27.81 26.69 20.97
C THR A 556 28.38 27.88 21.75
N GLY A 557 28.34 29.09 21.18
CA GLY A 557 28.81 30.30 21.85
C GLY A 557 30.28 30.26 22.32
N GLY A 558 31.14 29.48 21.66
CA GLY A 558 32.54 29.29 22.05
C GLY A 558 32.77 28.32 23.23
N ARG A 559 31.71 27.68 23.74
CA ARG A 559 31.78 26.68 24.80
C ARG A 559 31.44 25.30 24.26
N ALA A 560 32.19 24.30 24.72
CA ALA A 560 31.92 22.89 24.45
C ALA A 560 31.29 22.23 25.68
N HIS A 561 30.37 21.31 25.42
CA HIS A 561 29.66 20.53 26.43
C HIS A 561 29.77 19.04 26.10
N GLU A 562 30.06 18.22 27.11
CA GLU A 562 30.11 16.78 26.97
C GLU A 562 28.75 16.20 27.37
N VAL A 563 28.12 15.45 26.47
CA VAL A 563 26.76 14.95 26.62
C VAL A 563 26.72 13.45 26.35
N THR A 564 26.27 12.68 27.32
CA THR A 564 25.90 11.28 27.09
C THR A 564 24.39 11.16 27.06
N LEU A 565 23.86 10.33 26.17
CA LEU A 565 22.42 10.13 25.99
C LEU A 565 22.10 8.63 25.92
N ALA A 566 21.01 8.22 26.52
CA ALA A 566 20.37 6.91 26.33
C ALA A 566 18.86 7.11 26.12
N TRP A 567 18.30 6.50 25.08
CA TRP A 567 16.88 6.62 24.76
C TRP A 567 16.35 5.41 24.00
N THR A 568 15.03 5.24 24.00
CA THR A 568 14.34 4.36 23.06
C THR A 568 13.99 5.15 21.79
N ALA A 569 14.73 4.92 20.72
CA ALA A 569 14.43 5.42 19.39
C ALA A 569 13.13 4.82 18.86
N PHE A 570 12.52 5.48 17.88
CA PHE A 570 11.28 5.03 17.22
C PHE A 570 10.09 4.84 18.17
N SER A 571 10.19 5.31 19.41
CA SER A 571 9.12 5.27 20.39
C SER A 571 8.29 6.54 20.37
N THR A 572 7.01 6.36 20.65
CA THR A 572 6.04 7.41 20.85
C THR A 572 6.18 8.14 22.19
N ARG A 573 6.93 7.54 23.13
CA ARG A 573 7.30 8.09 24.44
C ARG A 573 8.77 7.76 24.70
N PRO A 574 9.72 8.47 24.07
CA PRO A 574 11.13 8.17 24.25
C PRO A 574 11.51 8.46 25.71
N SER A 575 11.99 7.44 26.41
CA SER A 575 12.79 7.63 27.62
C SER A 575 14.05 8.41 27.23
N LEU A 576 14.54 9.29 28.10
CA LEU A 576 15.77 10.03 27.84
C LEU A 576 16.55 10.17 29.15
N SER A 577 17.74 9.60 29.21
CA SER A 577 18.63 9.69 30.36
C SER A 577 20.08 9.90 29.90
N GLY A 578 20.97 10.25 30.83
CA GLY A 578 22.38 10.42 30.55
C GLY A 578 23.04 11.47 31.42
N THR A 579 24.07 12.14 30.89
CA THR A 579 24.81 13.20 31.59
C THR A 579 25.01 14.43 30.71
N PHE A 580 25.04 15.61 31.32
CA PHE A 580 25.40 16.87 30.69
C PHE A 580 26.51 17.54 31.52
N ASP A 581 27.72 17.66 30.97
CA ASP A 581 28.93 18.11 31.68
C ASP A 581 29.14 17.33 33.01
N GLY A 582 28.85 16.03 32.99
CA GLY A 582 28.93 15.15 34.17
C GLY A 582 27.73 15.20 35.12
N ILE A 583 26.76 16.10 34.91
CA ILE A 583 25.53 16.18 35.71
C ILE A 583 24.53 15.13 35.19
N PRO A 584 24.15 14.12 35.99
CA PRO A 584 23.21 13.09 35.56
C PRO A 584 21.78 13.62 35.44
N PHE A 585 21.01 13.05 34.51
CA PHE A 585 19.57 13.27 34.40
C PHE A 585 18.85 12.00 33.94
N ASP A 586 17.58 11.85 34.32
CA ASP A 586 16.74 10.73 33.92
C ASP A 586 15.28 11.17 33.72
N ARG A 587 14.76 10.87 32.54
CA ARG A 587 13.39 11.16 32.10
C ARG A 587 12.64 9.88 31.69
N SER A 588 13.06 8.73 32.22
CA SER A 588 12.38 7.44 32.04
C SER A 588 11.17 7.24 32.97
N LYS A 589 10.90 8.20 33.88
CA LYS A 589 9.78 8.20 34.83
C LYS A 589 8.64 9.12 34.40
#